data_AF-A0A955INH0-F1
#
_entry.id   AF-A0A955INH0-F1
#
_cell.length_a   1.000
_cell.length_b   1.000
_cell.length_c   1.000
_cell.angle_alpha   90.00
_cell.angle_beta   90.00
_cell.angle_gamma   90.00
#
_symmetry.space_group_name_H-M   'P 1'
#
loop_
_entity.id
_entity.type
_entity.pdbx_description
1 polymer ?
#
loop_
_entity_poly.entity_id
_entity_poly.type
_entity_poly.pdbx_seq_one_letter_code
_entity_poly.pdbx_strand_id
1 'polypeptide(L)'
;MRLAGFGILVSLVATAVVRADDRTGVAPRPVSVVTEMIEHAETGDEIHVPAGVYEGNLVIRKSVVLDGSEGAVFDGLGKGTVIEVLAEGVTIRACAIRASGDDVTGEPAGIRVVAADATIESNTIEDTLFGIDLKQAPDAVIRGNTIAGKDLDPGRRGDGIRLWWSHGSTVECNTVRASRDMVFWYSENLRIVRNTVSDSRYGLHFMYSHDTVLEENDLRANSVGIYLMYSNRITLKGNRLTNNRGASGYGIGLKDCDDIAITGNALLANRVGVYIDNSPSSVDSTGLFESNMIAFNEIGLLATPNTHDNVFTRNAFVENEDPAATHGRGRLVSNTFAREGVGNYWSDYAGFDLDGDGVGDVVYEPKSLFGAMLANEPNLRLFVHSPAQQAIEFTARALPELRPESTLIDPSPLAEPPTIELTLAHGSGSGGWRMALLATGLLSTAIGCVVVVGVERGLPEPKTGERA
;
A
#
# COMPACT_ATOMS: atom_id res chain seq x y z
N MET A 1 -60.06 -4.77 -18.58
CA MET A 1 -59.36 -5.48 -17.48
C MET A 1 -57.87 -5.32 -17.71
N ARG A 2 -57.26 -4.23 -17.22
CA ARG A 2 -56.53 -4.10 -15.93
C ARG A 2 -55.36 -5.09 -15.77
N LEU A 3 -54.16 -4.64 -16.14
CA LEU A 3 -52.86 -4.93 -15.50
C LEU A 3 -51.96 -3.73 -15.88
N ALA A 4 -51.82 -2.69 -15.07
CA ALA A 4 -50.83 -2.57 -13.97
C ALA A 4 -49.44 -3.05 -14.45
N GLY A 5 -48.45 -2.23 -14.79
CA GLY A 5 -48.08 -0.92 -14.24
C GLY A 5 -47.04 -1.13 -13.15
N PHE A 6 -45.77 -1.41 -13.53
CA PHE A 6 -44.63 -1.35 -12.62
C PHE A 6 -43.44 -0.75 -13.36
N GLY A 7 -43.32 0.57 -13.26
CA GLY A 7 -42.10 1.29 -13.57
C GLY A 7 -41.15 1.15 -12.37
N ILE A 8 -39.95 0.63 -12.62
CA ILE A 8 -38.88 0.62 -11.63
C ILE A 8 -38.32 2.04 -11.56
N LEU A 9 -38.77 2.79 -10.56
CA LEU A 9 -38.23 4.09 -10.19
C LEU A 9 -36.90 3.84 -9.46
N VAL A 10 -35.78 3.93 -10.17
CA VAL A 10 -34.45 3.95 -9.56
C VAL A 10 -34.30 5.30 -8.86
N SER A 11 -34.49 5.31 -7.54
CA SER A 11 -34.16 6.46 -6.70
C SER A 11 -32.63 6.56 -6.62
N LEU A 12 -32.04 7.45 -7.41
CA LEU A 12 -30.68 7.92 -7.19
C LEU A 12 -30.67 8.71 -5.88
N VAL A 13 -30.21 8.09 -4.80
CA VAL A 13 -29.75 8.81 -3.62
C VAL A 13 -28.41 9.42 -3.97
N ALA A 14 -28.43 10.62 -4.53
CA ALA A 14 -27.26 11.46 -4.64
C ALA A 14 -26.88 11.91 -3.23
N THR A 15 -25.94 11.21 -2.59
CA THR A 15 -25.20 11.76 -1.45
C THR A 15 -24.38 12.94 -1.97
N ALA A 16 -24.96 14.14 -1.86
CA ALA A 16 -24.21 15.37 -1.95
C ALA A 16 -23.15 15.34 -0.85
N VAL A 17 -21.89 15.15 -1.25
CA VAL A 17 -20.76 15.54 -0.42
C VAL A 17 -20.84 17.05 -0.32
N VAL A 18 -21.28 17.53 0.84
CA VAL A 18 -21.17 18.94 1.21
C VAL A 18 -19.68 19.23 1.21
N ARG A 19 -19.17 19.93 0.17
CA ARG A 19 -17.94 20.69 0.29
C ARG A 19 -18.15 21.65 1.45
N ALA A 20 -17.32 21.53 2.48
CA ALA A 20 -17.24 22.52 3.52
C ALA A 20 -16.63 23.79 2.90
N ASP A 21 -17.49 24.63 2.36
CA ASP A 21 -17.17 26.02 2.06
C ASP A 21 -17.93 26.89 3.08
N ASP A 22 -17.19 27.82 3.68
CA ASP A 22 -17.58 28.78 4.72
C ASP A 22 -18.02 28.26 6.11
N ARG A 23 -17.26 28.67 7.14
CA ARG A 23 -17.74 29.42 8.33
C ARG A 23 -16.65 29.69 9.38
N THR A 24 -15.75 30.62 9.05
CA THR A 24 -15.32 31.62 10.04
C THR A 24 -15.79 32.95 9.50
N GLY A 25 -16.75 33.61 10.15
CA GLY A 25 -17.27 34.93 9.75
C GLY A 25 -16.25 36.07 9.92
N VAL A 26 -14.96 35.77 9.79
CA VAL A 26 -13.82 36.68 9.92
C VAL A 26 -13.29 36.91 8.51
N ALA A 27 -13.21 38.16 8.09
CA ALA A 27 -12.62 38.51 6.80
C ALA A 27 -11.18 37.97 6.72
N PRO A 28 -10.75 37.41 5.56
CA PRO A 28 -9.38 36.98 5.38
C PRO A 28 -8.40 38.12 5.69
N ARG A 29 -7.31 37.76 6.35
CA ARG A 29 -6.21 38.68 6.69
C ARG A 29 -5.04 38.40 5.74
N PRO A 30 -4.23 39.40 5.38
CA PRO A 30 -3.00 39.13 4.67
C PRO A 30 -2.02 38.35 5.56
N VAL A 31 -1.24 37.46 4.95
CA VAL A 31 -0.20 36.68 5.66
C VAL A 31 0.87 37.58 6.32
N SER A 32 0.99 38.85 5.89
CA SER A 32 1.89 39.84 6.49
C SER A 32 1.66 40.05 7.98
N VAL A 33 0.43 39.83 8.48
CA VAL A 33 0.14 39.87 9.93
C VAL A 33 0.97 38.83 10.68
N VAL A 34 1.09 37.61 10.13
CA VAL A 34 1.90 36.55 10.73
C VAL A 34 3.39 36.83 10.54
N THR A 35 3.78 37.39 9.39
CA THR A 35 5.16 37.86 9.16
C THR A 35 5.59 38.86 10.23
N GLU A 36 4.75 39.86 10.53
CA GLU A 36 5.02 40.85 11.58
C GLU A 36 5.14 40.19 12.97
N MET A 37 4.30 39.21 13.29
CA MET A 37 4.41 38.46 14.55
C MET A 37 5.77 37.74 14.66
N ILE A 38 6.21 37.09 13.57
CA ILE A 38 7.52 36.42 13.51
C ILE A 38 8.66 37.44 13.63
N GLU A 39 8.54 38.62 13.02
CA GLU A 39 9.55 39.67 13.09
C GLU A 39 9.72 40.25 14.50
N HIS A 40 8.63 40.35 15.28
CA HIS A 40 8.67 40.85 16.67
C HIS A 40 9.07 39.79 17.71
N ALA A 41 8.95 38.50 17.38
CA ALA A 41 9.33 37.41 18.26
C ALA A 41 10.87 37.29 18.44
N GLU A 42 11.34 36.77 19.56
CA GLU A 42 12.73 36.35 19.75
C GLU A 42 12.98 34.97 19.11
N THR A 43 14.25 34.62 18.91
CA THR A 43 14.61 33.30 18.40
C THR A 43 14.22 32.22 19.42
N GLY A 44 13.46 31.22 18.97
CA GLY A 44 12.95 30.13 19.81
C GLY A 44 11.57 30.42 20.42
N ASP A 45 11.02 31.62 20.23
CA ASP A 45 9.69 31.97 20.74
C ASP A 45 8.59 31.13 20.10
N GLU A 46 7.53 30.93 20.88
CA GLU A 46 6.29 30.34 20.44
C GLU A 46 5.26 31.42 20.07
N ILE A 47 4.78 31.34 18.83
CA ILE A 47 3.85 32.28 18.23
C ILE A 47 2.51 31.57 18.07
N HIS A 48 1.57 31.88 18.97
CA HIS A 48 0.18 31.48 18.83
C HIS A 48 -0.52 32.33 17.77
N VAL A 49 -0.89 31.72 16.65
CA VAL A 49 -1.54 32.39 15.53
C VAL A 49 -3.06 32.40 15.76
N PRO A 50 -3.69 33.58 15.92
CA PRO A 50 -5.12 33.65 16.21
C PRO A 50 -5.99 33.03 15.11
N ALA A 51 -7.11 32.44 15.51
CA ALA A 51 -8.11 31.88 14.61
C ALA A 51 -8.41 32.78 13.39
N GLY A 52 -8.37 32.23 12.18
CA GLY A 52 -8.78 32.92 10.95
C GLY A 52 -7.96 32.53 9.71
N VAL A 53 -8.36 33.09 8.56
CA VAL A 53 -7.72 32.82 7.27
C VAL A 53 -6.64 33.87 6.98
N TYR A 54 -5.46 33.40 6.61
CA TYR A 54 -4.28 34.17 6.26
C TYR A 54 -3.91 33.90 4.79
N GLU A 55 -4.19 34.89 3.94
CA GLU A 55 -4.01 34.78 2.50
C GLU A 55 -2.61 35.21 2.06
N GLY A 56 -1.97 34.39 1.24
CA GLY A 56 -0.66 34.64 0.66
C GLY A 56 0.36 33.56 1.03
N ASN A 57 1.61 33.82 0.65
CA ASN A 57 2.73 32.90 0.88
C ASN A 57 3.56 33.39 2.07
N LEU A 58 3.67 32.56 3.12
CA LEU A 58 4.47 32.85 4.30
C LEU A 58 5.91 32.39 4.07
N VAL A 59 6.89 33.19 4.51
CA VAL A 59 8.28 32.76 4.52
C VAL A 59 8.91 32.99 5.89
N ILE A 60 9.36 31.91 6.53
CA ILE A 60 9.87 31.90 7.90
C ILE A 60 11.40 31.95 7.86
N ARG A 61 11.97 33.08 8.31
CA ARG A 61 13.42 33.36 8.35
C ARG A 61 14.02 33.37 9.76
N LYS A 62 13.19 33.17 10.77
CA LYS A 62 13.59 33.15 12.18
C LYS A 62 13.20 31.80 12.76
N SER A 63 14.07 31.22 13.59
CA SER A 63 13.77 30.00 14.33
C SER A 63 12.68 30.31 15.34
N VAL A 64 11.48 29.77 15.14
CA VAL A 64 10.28 30.01 15.98
C VAL A 64 9.39 28.77 15.95
N VAL A 65 8.50 28.66 16.94
CA VAL A 65 7.37 27.73 16.90
C VAL A 65 6.15 28.50 16.41
N LEU A 66 5.58 28.09 15.27
CA LEU A 66 4.34 28.61 14.73
C LEU A 66 3.19 27.66 15.11
N ASP A 67 2.34 28.09 16.04
CA ASP A 67 1.24 27.29 16.57
C ASP A 67 -0.12 27.80 16.06
N GLY A 68 -0.77 27.00 15.22
CA GLY A 68 -2.07 27.28 14.62
C GLY A 68 -3.27 26.69 15.37
N SER A 69 -3.09 26.15 16.58
CA SER A 69 -4.11 25.39 17.33
C SER A 69 -5.40 26.15 17.63
N GLU A 70 -5.40 27.49 17.56
CA GLU A 70 -6.62 28.30 17.67
C GLU A 70 -7.49 28.28 16.40
N GLY A 71 -7.06 27.61 15.33
CA GLY A 71 -7.76 27.55 14.05
C GLY A 71 -7.18 28.49 12.98
N ALA A 72 -5.85 28.57 12.91
CA ALA A 72 -5.17 29.32 11.86
C ALA A 72 -5.19 28.55 10.53
N VAL A 73 -5.62 29.24 9.47
CA VAL A 73 -5.65 28.71 8.09
C VAL A 73 -4.72 29.54 7.22
N PHE A 74 -3.73 28.91 6.60
CA PHE A 74 -2.85 29.52 5.60
C PHE A 74 -3.32 29.14 4.20
N ASP A 75 -3.68 30.14 3.39
CA ASP A 75 -4.25 29.97 2.05
C ASP A 75 -3.32 30.56 0.99
N GLY A 76 -2.74 29.69 0.17
CA GLY A 76 -1.81 30.07 -0.91
C GLY A 76 -2.48 30.67 -2.14
N LEU A 77 -3.82 30.78 -2.18
CA LEU A 77 -4.60 31.34 -3.29
C LEU A 77 -4.33 30.67 -4.65
N GLY A 78 -3.95 29.39 -4.63
CA GLY A 78 -3.59 28.64 -5.82
C GLY A 78 -2.26 29.08 -6.44
N LYS A 79 -1.34 29.69 -5.66
CA LYS A 79 -0.07 30.23 -6.16
C LYS A 79 1.10 29.85 -5.26
N GLY A 80 2.19 29.39 -5.88
CA GLY A 80 3.45 29.15 -5.19
C GLY A 80 3.35 28.16 -4.02
N THR A 81 4.38 28.18 -3.17
CA THR A 81 4.42 27.41 -1.92
C THR A 81 3.74 28.19 -0.81
N VAL A 82 2.86 27.55 -0.02
CA VAL A 82 2.06 28.26 1.00
C VAL A 82 2.95 28.73 2.15
N ILE A 83 3.78 27.85 2.71
CA ILE A 83 4.75 28.18 3.75
C ILE A 83 6.15 27.71 3.33
N GLU A 84 7.12 28.62 3.32
CA GLU A 84 8.52 28.31 3.05
C GLU A 84 9.38 28.57 4.29
N VAL A 85 10.10 27.56 4.74
CA VAL A 85 10.92 27.57 5.96
C VAL A 85 12.39 27.64 5.56
N LEU A 86 13.02 28.76 5.91
CA LEU A 86 14.42 29.06 5.59
C LEU A 86 15.34 29.04 6.82
N ALA A 87 14.77 29.01 8.03
CA ALA A 87 15.52 28.99 9.28
C ALA A 87 15.54 27.59 9.91
N GLU A 88 16.63 27.27 10.59
CA GLU A 88 16.81 26.03 11.34
C GLU A 88 15.90 25.98 12.58
N GLY A 89 15.53 24.79 13.03
CA GLY A 89 14.79 24.60 14.28
C GLY A 89 13.36 25.12 14.28
N VAL A 90 12.79 25.44 13.11
CA VAL A 90 11.42 25.93 13.00
C VAL A 90 10.43 24.81 13.27
N THR A 91 9.44 25.07 14.12
CA THR A 91 8.30 24.17 14.31
C THR A 91 7.06 24.78 13.68
N ILE A 92 6.33 24.01 12.87
CA ILE A 92 4.99 24.38 12.37
C ILE A 92 4.01 23.34 12.90
N ARG A 93 3.07 23.75 13.74
CA ARG A 93 2.12 22.83 14.35
C ARG A 93 0.67 23.28 14.33
N ALA A 94 -0.21 22.29 14.21
CA ALA A 94 -1.66 22.46 14.32
C ALA A 94 -2.25 23.51 13.34
N CYS A 95 -1.60 23.74 12.20
CA CYS A 95 -2.06 24.67 11.17
C CYS A 95 -2.93 23.95 10.13
N ALA A 96 -3.93 24.66 9.59
CA ALA A 96 -4.55 24.28 8.32
C ALA A 96 -3.84 25.01 7.18
N ILE A 97 -3.43 24.30 6.13
CA ILE A 97 -2.62 24.82 5.03
C ILE A 97 -3.25 24.34 3.72
N ARG A 98 -3.55 25.27 2.81
CA ARG A 98 -4.26 24.91 1.59
C ARG A 98 -3.92 25.74 0.36
N ALA A 99 -4.36 25.22 -0.79
CA ALA A 99 -4.35 25.92 -2.06
C ALA A 99 -2.96 26.39 -2.50
N SER A 100 -2.00 25.46 -2.57
CA SER A 100 -0.72 25.75 -3.24
C SER A 100 -0.96 25.97 -4.75
N GLY A 101 0.07 26.45 -5.46
CA GLY A 101 0.09 26.43 -6.92
C GLY A 101 -0.06 25.02 -7.51
N ASP A 102 -0.29 24.95 -8.82
CA ASP A 102 -0.44 23.70 -9.60
C ASP A 102 0.57 23.59 -10.77
N ASP A 103 1.45 24.59 -10.95
CA ASP A 103 2.51 24.56 -11.95
C ASP A 103 3.62 23.59 -11.53
N VAL A 104 3.74 22.49 -12.28
CA VAL A 104 4.75 21.46 -12.07
C VAL A 104 6.17 22.03 -12.12
N THR A 105 6.41 23.10 -12.88
CA THR A 105 7.74 23.72 -13.01
C THR A 105 8.21 24.35 -11.70
N GLY A 106 7.30 24.98 -10.95
CA GLY A 106 7.61 25.61 -9.66
C GLY A 106 7.58 24.66 -8.47
N GLU A 107 7.14 23.42 -8.69
CA GLU A 107 6.93 22.39 -7.66
C GLU A 107 6.28 22.90 -6.35
N PRO A 108 5.24 23.74 -6.42
CA PRO A 108 4.66 24.40 -5.24
C PRO A 108 4.23 23.41 -4.16
N ALA A 109 4.54 23.74 -2.90
CA ALA A 109 4.24 22.90 -1.75
C ALA A 109 3.25 23.55 -0.77
N GLY A 110 2.60 22.75 0.08
CA GLY A 110 1.98 23.25 1.30
C GLY A 110 3.03 23.83 2.23
N ILE A 111 4.03 23.01 2.56
CA ILE A 111 5.20 23.42 3.34
C ILE A 111 6.45 23.01 2.58
N ARG A 112 7.35 23.96 2.32
CA ARG A 112 8.73 23.66 1.88
C ARG A 112 9.71 24.01 2.97
N VAL A 113 10.68 23.13 3.21
CA VAL A 113 11.76 23.34 4.18
C VAL A 113 13.10 23.19 3.48
N VAL A 114 13.99 24.14 3.70
CA VAL A 114 15.37 24.16 3.15
C VAL A 114 16.44 24.37 4.23
N ALA A 115 16.11 24.07 5.49
CA ALA A 115 16.97 24.23 6.66
C ALA A 115 16.82 23.03 7.60
N ALA A 116 17.81 22.80 8.46
CA ALA A 116 17.87 21.65 9.36
C ALA A 116 16.88 21.75 10.54
N ASP A 117 16.67 20.61 11.20
CA ASP A 117 15.99 20.50 12.51
C ASP A 117 14.54 21.01 12.52
N ALA A 118 13.85 20.99 11.38
CA ALA A 118 12.46 21.42 11.31
C ALA A 118 11.51 20.37 11.90
N THR A 119 10.51 20.82 12.67
CA THR A 119 9.42 19.96 13.16
C THR A 119 8.11 20.36 12.51
N ILE A 120 7.53 19.49 11.70
CA ILE A 120 6.25 19.71 11.02
C ILE A 120 5.24 18.74 11.61
N GLU A 121 4.33 19.22 12.46
CA GLU A 121 3.49 18.34 13.27
C GLU A 121 2.00 18.68 13.33
N SER A 122 1.15 17.66 13.33
CA SER A 122 -0.30 17.82 13.54
C SER A 122 -0.98 18.82 12.59
N ASN A 123 -0.42 19.07 11.40
CA ASN A 123 -0.99 19.98 10.42
C ASN A 123 -2.00 19.27 9.53
N THR A 124 -2.98 20.04 9.03
CA THR A 124 -3.89 19.60 7.96
C THR A 124 -3.51 20.32 6.68
N ILE A 125 -3.05 19.57 5.68
CA ILE A 125 -2.55 20.09 4.40
C ILE A 125 -3.45 19.56 3.28
N GLU A 126 -4.13 20.44 2.55
CA GLU A 126 -5.07 20.05 1.51
C GLU A 126 -4.99 20.91 0.25
N ASP A 127 -5.43 20.39 -0.89
CA ASP A 127 -5.37 21.11 -2.17
C ASP A 127 -3.95 21.63 -2.49
N THR A 128 -2.94 20.80 -2.21
CA THR A 128 -1.53 21.10 -2.48
C THR A 128 -0.97 20.18 -3.56
N LEU A 129 -0.12 20.72 -4.45
CA LEU A 129 0.57 19.91 -5.45
C LEU A 129 1.58 19.00 -4.74
N PHE A 130 2.51 19.58 -3.98
CA PHE A 130 3.34 18.87 -3.02
C PHE A 130 2.85 19.16 -1.59
N GLY A 131 2.73 18.17 -0.71
CA GLY A 131 2.28 18.41 0.66
C GLY A 131 3.38 19.04 1.52
N ILE A 132 4.35 18.21 1.92
CA ILE A 132 5.57 18.63 2.64
C ILE A 132 6.78 18.28 1.78
N ASP A 133 7.60 19.29 1.48
CA ASP A 133 8.78 19.18 0.61
C ASP A 133 10.05 19.57 1.40
N LEU A 134 10.84 18.58 1.79
CA LEU A 134 12.16 18.77 2.40
C LEU A 134 13.22 18.76 1.31
N LYS A 135 13.97 19.86 1.21
CA LYS A 135 15.01 20.03 0.20
C LYS A 135 16.31 20.45 0.88
N GLN A 136 17.18 19.47 1.10
CA GLN A 136 18.43 19.64 1.86
C GLN A 136 18.16 20.10 3.31
N ALA A 137 17.16 19.48 3.94
CA ALA A 137 16.70 19.80 5.29
C ALA A 137 16.89 18.57 6.20
N PRO A 138 18.12 18.32 6.70
CA PRO A 138 18.41 17.15 7.51
C PRO A 138 17.74 17.24 8.90
N ASP A 139 17.67 16.10 9.56
CA ASP A 139 17.26 15.95 10.97
C ASP A 139 15.84 16.49 11.26
N ALA A 140 14.98 16.46 10.25
CA ALA A 140 13.59 16.91 10.37
C ALA A 140 12.68 15.85 11.01
N VAL A 141 11.63 16.32 11.68
CA VAL A 141 10.55 15.50 12.23
C VAL A 141 9.24 15.87 11.54
N ILE A 142 8.69 14.94 10.76
CA ILE A 142 7.37 15.08 10.13
C ILE A 142 6.41 14.12 10.82
N ARG A 143 5.51 14.64 11.68
CA ARG A 143 4.66 13.77 12.52
C ARG A 143 3.19 14.14 12.61
N GLY A 144 2.31 13.15 12.53
CA GLY A 144 0.89 13.36 12.81
C GLY A 144 0.15 14.28 11.82
N ASN A 145 0.72 14.54 10.64
CA ASN A 145 0.10 15.41 9.65
C ASN A 145 -0.96 14.65 8.83
N THR A 146 -2.02 15.34 8.42
CA THR A 146 -3.01 14.84 7.46
C THR A 146 -2.83 15.59 6.14
N ILE A 147 -2.53 14.86 5.06
CA ILE A 147 -2.18 15.44 3.75
C ILE A 147 -3.10 14.88 2.67
N ALA A 148 -3.72 15.76 1.90
CA ALA A 148 -4.51 15.42 0.72
C ALA A 148 -4.06 16.25 -0.48
N GLY A 149 -3.61 15.58 -1.55
CA GLY A 149 -3.18 16.24 -2.77
C GLY A 149 -4.32 16.92 -3.55
N LYS A 150 -3.95 17.71 -4.56
CA LYS A 150 -4.92 18.30 -5.51
C LYS A 150 -5.73 17.22 -6.24
N ASP A 151 -6.98 17.55 -6.55
CA ASP A 151 -7.86 16.71 -7.39
C ASP A 151 -7.45 16.80 -8.88
N LEU A 152 -6.36 16.12 -9.21
CA LEU A 152 -5.78 16.02 -10.55
C LEU A 152 -5.69 14.56 -10.97
N ASP A 153 -5.52 14.32 -12.28
CA ASP A 153 -5.18 13.00 -12.79
C ASP A 153 -3.90 12.47 -12.11
N PRO A 154 -3.79 11.15 -11.86
CA PRO A 154 -2.68 10.57 -11.09
C PRO A 154 -1.27 10.98 -11.56
N GLY A 155 -1.07 11.14 -12.87
CA GLY A 155 0.23 11.55 -13.44
C GLY A 155 0.58 13.03 -13.23
N ARG A 156 -0.40 13.87 -12.86
CA ARG A 156 -0.25 15.32 -12.64
C ARG A 156 -0.20 15.71 -11.16
N ARG A 157 -0.54 14.78 -10.25
CA ARG A 157 -0.40 15.00 -8.81
C ARG A 157 1.07 15.15 -8.44
N GLY A 158 1.37 15.97 -7.44
CA GLY A 158 2.68 15.98 -6.80
C GLY A 158 2.71 15.05 -5.60
N ASP A 159 3.84 15.05 -4.90
CA ASP A 159 4.11 14.11 -3.81
C ASP A 159 3.53 14.61 -2.49
N GLY A 160 2.97 13.70 -1.69
CA GLY A 160 2.41 14.06 -0.39
C GLY A 160 3.50 14.49 0.60
N ILE A 161 4.55 13.68 0.71
CA ILE A 161 5.76 14.00 1.45
C ILE A 161 6.95 13.68 0.55
N ARG A 162 7.87 14.64 0.38
CA ARG A 162 9.09 14.48 -0.41
C ARG A 162 10.30 14.83 0.43
N LEU A 163 11.26 13.92 0.50
CA LEU A 163 12.60 14.15 1.04
C LEU A 163 13.61 14.11 -0.11
N TRP A 164 14.37 15.20 -0.26
CA TRP A 164 15.50 15.30 -1.18
C TRP A 164 16.74 15.69 -0.39
N TRP A 165 17.76 14.83 -0.36
CA TRP A 165 19.03 15.09 0.36
C TRP A 165 18.81 15.49 1.84
N SER A 166 17.85 14.84 2.49
CA SER A 166 17.39 15.19 3.85
C SER A 166 17.58 13.99 4.78
N HIS A 167 18.82 13.81 5.23
CA HIS A 167 19.25 12.67 6.06
C HIS A 167 18.71 12.77 7.49
N GLY A 168 18.77 11.68 8.25
CA GLY A 168 18.49 11.66 9.70
C GLY A 168 17.04 11.94 10.09
N SER A 169 16.14 12.07 9.11
CA SER A 169 14.77 12.52 9.34
C SER A 169 13.85 11.39 9.82
N THR A 170 12.89 11.75 10.67
CA THR A 170 11.81 10.87 11.11
C THR A 170 10.50 11.30 10.48
N VAL A 171 9.82 10.37 9.81
CA VAL A 171 8.49 10.57 9.23
C VAL A 171 7.55 9.56 9.87
N GLU A 172 6.69 10.03 10.78
CA GLU A 172 5.85 9.11 11.57
C GLU A 172 4.40 9.55 11.74
N CYS A 173 3.50 8.57 11.87
CA CYS A 173 2.09 8.81 12.19
C CYS A 173 1.36 9.76 11.20
N ASN A 174 1.85 9.93 9.98
CA ASN A 174 1.21 10.79 8.99
C ASN A 174 0.12 10.01 8.23
N THR A 175 -0.95 10.72 7.83
CA THR A 175 -1.98 10.19 6.93
C THR A 175 -1.89 10.94 5.60
N VAL A 176 -1.50 10.24 4.54
CA VAL A 176 -1.36 10.80 3.19
C VAL A 176 -2.35 10.13 2.26
N ARG A 177 -3.13 10.91 1.52
CA ARG A 177 -4.09 10.37 0.54
C ARG A 177 -4.11 11.16 -0.75
N ALA A 178 -4.50 10.49 -1.83
CA ALA A 178 -4.71 11.11 -3.14
C ALA A 178 -3.51 11.96 -3.60
N SER A 179 -2.29 11.49 -3.32
CA SER A 179 -1.05 12.08 -3.78
C SER A 179 -0.47 11.26 -4.94
N ARG A 180 0.65 11.71 -5.51
CA ARG A 180 1.46 10.85 -6.37
C ARG A 180 2.20 9.84 -5.51
N ASP A 181 3.20 10.26 -4.74
CA ASP A 181 3.99 9.38 -3.88
C ASP A 181 4.16 9.94 -2.46
N MET A 182 4.61 9.11 -1.51
CA MET A 182 5.59 9.58 -0.50
C MET A 182 6.97 9.13 -0.95
N VAL A 183 7.88 10.08 -1.15
CA VAL A 183 9.14 9.85 -1.86
C VAL A 183 10.35 10.28 -1.05
N PHE A 184 11.39 9.43 -1.07
CA PHE A 184 12.63 9.58 -0.33
C PHE A 184 13.79 9.37 -1.30
N TRP A 185 14.42 10.48 -1.69
CA TRP A 185 15.50 10.49 -2.68
C TRP A 185 16.80 10.98 -2.04
N TYR A 186 17.87 10.20 -2.21
CA TYR A 186 19.21 10.54 -1.70
C TYR A 186 19.22 10.89 -0.20
N SER A 187 18.36 10.23 0.58
CA SER A 187 18.15 10.55 2.00
C SER A 187 18.40 9.29 2.81
N GLU A 188 19.29 9.38 3.79
CA GLU A 188 19.82 8.22 4.50
C GLU A 188 19.50 8.32 5.99
N ASN A 189 19.62 7.19 6.71
CA ASN A 189 19.37 7.13 8.16
C ASN A 189 17.95 7.58 8.53
N LEU A 190 16.95 7.11 7.76
CA LEU A 190 15.57 7.52 7.95
C LEU A 190 14.79 6.55 8.85
N ARG A 191 13.80 7.10 9.56
CA ARG A 191 12.79 6.32 10.30
C ARG A 191 11.41 6.63 9.76
N ILE A 192 10.80 5.66 9.07
CA ILE A 192 9.50 5.79 8.42
C ILE A 192 8.50 4.88 9.13
N VAL A 193 7.75 5.42 10.08
CA VAL A 193 7.07 4.62 11.11
C VAL A 193 5.59 4.96 11.23
N ARG A 194 4.71 3.94 11.21
CA ARG A 194 3.27 4.12 11.49
C ARG A 194 2.55 5.14 10.59
N ASN A 195 2.99 5.29 9.34
CA ASN A 195 2.30 6.15 8.37
C ASN A 195 1.17 5.38 7.67
N THR A 196 0.10 6.09 7.33
CA THR A 196 -0.99 5.57 6.48
C THR A 196 -0.95 6.26 5.13
N VAL A 197 -0.83 5.49 4.04
CA VAL A 197 -0.85 6.02 2.67
C VAL A 197 -1.89 5.30 1.83
N SER A 198 -2.81 6.05 1.22
CA SER A 198 -3.84 5.47 0.35
C SER A 198 -4.17 6.27 -0.90
N ASP A 199 -4.69 5.58 -1.91
CA ASP A 199 -5.19 6.17 -3.15
C ASP A 199 -4.11 6.98 -3.90
N SER A 200 -2.85 6.56 -3.74
CA SER A 200 -1.66 7.16 -4.34
C SER A 200 -0.99 6.20 -5.33
N ARG A 201 0.01 6.67 -6.07
CA ARG A 201 0.80 5.82 -6.96
C ARG A 201 1.72 4.94 -6.15
N TYR A 202 2.75 5.51 -5.51
CA TYR A 202 3.62 4.77 -4.61
C TYR A 202 3.27 5.14 -3.16
N GLY A 203 2.95 4.13 -2.34
CA GLY A 203 2.76 4.32 -0.90
C GLY A 203 4.03 4.89 -0.29
N LEU A 204 5.15 4.18 -0.44
CA LEU A 204 6.50 4.66 -0.11
C LEU A 204 7.45 4.36 -1.28
N HIS A 205 8.21 5.37 -1.72
CA HIS A 205 9.10 5.29 -2.87
C HIS A 205 10.51 5.75 -2.49
N PHE A 206 11.49 4.85 -2.59
CA PHE A 206 12.89 5.14 -2.26
C PHE A 206 13.77 5.03 -3.49
N MET A 207 14.67 6.00 -3.65
CA MET A 207 15.78 5.93 -4.60
C MET A 207 17.06 6.37 -3.90
N TYR A 208 18.10 5.55 -3.98
CA TYR A 208 19.43 5.86 -3.40
C TYR A 208 19.34 6.30 -1.93
N SER A 209 18.57 5.57 -1.13
CA SER A 209 18.29 5.91 0.27
C SER A 209 18.67 4.73 1.14
N HIS A 210 19.59 4.93 2.08
CA HIS A 210 20.30 3.86 2.77
C HIS A 210 20.03 3.88 4.27
N ASP A 211 20.37 2.79 4.96
CA ASP A 211 20.38 2.73 6.43
C ASP A 211 19.03 3.11 7.06
N THR A 212 17.95 2.60 6.49
CA THR A 212 16.60 3.12 6.74
C THR A 212 15.66 2.05 7.26
N VAL A 213 14.80 2.44 8.20
CA VAL A 213 13.84 1.56 8.87
C VAL A 213 12.42 1.95 8.50
N LEU A 214 11.65 0.99 7.99
CA LEU A 214 10.23 1.10 7.65
C LEU A 214 9.44 0.17 8.57
N GLU A 215 8.71 0.77 9.52
CA GLU A 215 8.01 0.01 10.57
C GLU A 215 6.52 0.34 10.62
N GLU A 216 5.68 -0.70 10.67
CA GLU A 216 4.26 -0.57 11.02
C GLU A 216 3.45 0.40 10.14
N ASN A 217 3.84 0.59 8.88
CA ASN A 217 3.10 1.44 7.94
C ASN A 217 1.88 0.69 7.36
N ASP A 218 0.75 1.38 7.15
CA ASP A 218 -0.45 0.86 6.45
C ASP A 218 -0.57 1.50 5.06
N LEU A 219 -0.29 0.71 4.03
CA LEU A 219 -0.18 1.14 2.63
C LEU A 219 -1.24 0.42 1.81
N ARG A 220 -2.33 1.12 1.51
CA ARG A 220 -3.54 0.48 0.97
C ARG A 220 -4.08 1.18 -0.27
N ALA A 221 -4.61 0.40 -1.22
CA ALA A 221 -5.22 0.92 -2.44
C ALA A 221 -4.30 1.88 -3.21
N ASN A 222 -2.98 1.65 -3.18
CA ASN A 222 -2.02 2.37 -4.00
C ASN A 222 -1.73 1.58 -5.29
N SER A 223 -1.05 2.19 -6.26
CA SER A 223 -0.53 1.43 -7.41
C SER A 223 0.57 0.45 -6.99
N VAL A 224 1.39 0.84 -6.03
CA VAL A 224 2.43 0.01 -5.40
C VAL A 224 2.53 0.43 -3.93
N GLY A 225 2.67 -0.53 -3.02
CA GLY A 225 2.82 -0.27 -1.59
C GLY A 225 4.17 0.35 -1.27
N ILE A 226 5.25 -0.43 -1.34
CA ILE A 226 6.64 0.02 -1.14
C ILE A 226 7.44 -0.31 -2.39
N TYR A 227 8.23 0.64 -2.89
CA TYR A 227 9.25 0.36 -3.90
C TYR A 227 10.61 0.92 -3.46
N LEU A 228 11.60 0.03 -3.32
CA LEU A 228 12.99 0.36 -3.07
C LEU A 228 13.80 0.23 -4.36
N MET A 229 14.59 1.25 -4.68
CA MET A 229 15.47 1.25 -5.85
C MET A 229 16.88 1.72 -5.46
N TYR A 230 17.90 0.95 -5.84
CA TYR A 230 19.32 1.31 -5.65
C TYR A 230 19.66 1.65 -4.20
N SER A 231 19.11 0.88 -3.25
CA SER A 231 19.11 1.21 -1.83
C SER A 231 19.62 0.02 -1.01
N ASN A 232 20.38 0.28 0.05
CA ASN A 232 21.00 -0.78 0.84
C ASN A 232 20.83 -0.59 2.35
N ARG A 233 20.94 -1.70 3.10
CA ARG A 233 20.76 -1.75 4.56
C ARG A 233 19.39 -1.21 4.99
N ILE A 234 18.32 -1.82 4.47
CA ILE A 234 16.93 -1.42 4.73
C ILE A 234 16.21 -2.50 5.51
N THR A 235 15.54 -2.10 6.61
CA THR A 235 14.69 -3.00 7.40
C THR A 235 13.22 -2.65 7.22
N LEU A 236 12.42 -3.61 6.76
CA LEU A 236 10.96 -3.52 6.63
C LEU A 236 10.33 -4.48 7.64
N LYS A 237 9.67 -3.93 8.66
CA LYS A 237 9.10 -4.72 9.74
C LYS A 237 7.65 -4.36 10.05
N GLY A 238 6.79 -5.38 10.14
CA GLY A 238 5.41 -5.18 10.60
C GLY A 238 4.53 -4.30 9.71
N ASN A 239 4.93 -4.04 8.45
CA ASN A 239 4.16 -3.20 7.55
C ASN A 239 2.96 -3.98 6.98
N ARG A 240 1.88 -3.26 6.71
CA ARG A 240 0.66 -3.79 6.09
C ARG A 240 0.47 -3.17 4.72
N LEU A 241 0.43 -4.01 3.69
CA LEU A 241 0.35 -3.60 2.30
C LEU A 241 -0.82 -4.31 1.65
N THR A 242 -1.95 -3.61 1.49
CA THR A 242 -3.22 -4.23 1.13
C THR A 242 -3.84 -3.66 -0.13
N ASN A 243 -4.24 -4.54 -1.04
CA ASN A 243 -4.97 -4.16 -2.25
C ASN A 243 -4.23 -3.11 -3.10
N ASN A 244 -2.90 -3.21 -3.18
CA ASN A 244 -2.13 -2.36 -4.08
C ASN A 244 -2.24 -2.94 -5.51
N ARG A 245 -2.83 -2.15 -6.42
CA ARG A 245 -3.26 -2.59 -7.75
C ARG A 245 -2.94 -1.51 -8.77
N GLY A 246 -2.46 -1.92 -9.93
CA GLY A 246 -2.07 -1.02 -11.01
C GLY A 246 -1.20 -1.76 -12.03
N ALA A 247 -0.57 -1.02 -12.94
CA ALA A 247 0.33 -1.60 -13.95
C ALA A 247 1.51 -2.37 -13.34
N SER A 248 1.89 -2.06 -12.09
CA SER A 248 2.83 -2.85 -11.27
C SER A 248 2.07 -3.60 -10.16
N GLY A 249 1.33 -2.92 -9.27
CA GLY A 249 0.49 -3.60 -8.28
C GLY A 249 1.27 -4.40 -7.25
N TYR A 250 2.49 -3.96 -6.91
CA TYR A 250 3.37 -4.64 -5.97
C TYR A 250 3.00 -4.27 -4.54
N GLY A 251 3.04 -5.24 -3.63
CA GLY A 251 3.13 -4.99 -2.19
C GLY A 251 4.49 -4.35 -1.91
N ILE A 252 5.55 -5.16 -1.95
CA ILE A 252 6.95 -4.70 -1.88
C ILE A 252 7.62 -4.96 -3.22
N GLY A 253 8.26 -3.94 -3.80
CA GLY A 253 9.17 -4.07 -4.93
C GLY A 253 10.60 -3.74 -4.54
N LEU A 254 11.55 -4.53 -5.02
CA LEU A 254 12.99 -4.31 -4.87
C LEU A 254 13.63 -4.23 -6.26
N LYS A 255 14.47 -3.21 -6.46
CA LYS A 255 15.33 -3.10 -7.64
C LYS A 255 16.73 -2.71 -7.22
N ASP A 256 17.72 -3.55 -7.54
CA ASP A 256 19.12 -3.30 -7.23
C ASP A 256 19.34 -2.91 -5.75
N CYS A 257 18.77 -3.69 -4.84
CA CYS A 257 18.80 -3.43 -3.40
C CYS A 257 19.61 -4.48 -2.66
N ASP A 258 20.49 -4.05 -1.75
CA ASP A 258 21.43 -4.90 -1.02
C ASP A 258 21.14 -4.88 0.50
N ASP A 259 21.43 -5.97 1.19
CA ASP A 259 21.33 -6.09 2.66
C ASP A 259 19.94 -5.69 3.19
N ILE A 260 18.90 -6.34 2.63
CA ILE A 260 17.50 -6.04 2.93
C ILE A 260 16.93 -7.08 3.89
N ALA A 261 16.26 -6.63 4.96
CA ALA A 261 15.54 -7.49 5.90
C ALA A 261 14.03 -7.16 5.88
N ILE A 262 13.22 -8.09 5.41
CA ILE A 262 11.75 -7.98 5.31
C ILE A 262 11.15 -9.00 6.29
N THR A 263 10.67 -8.52 7.44
CA THR A 263 10.25 -9.38 8.55
C THR A 263 8.84 -9.05 9.06
N GLY A 264 8.00 -10.06 9.26
CA GLY A 264 6.70 -9.87 9.92
C GLY A 264 5.72 -8.95 9.17
N ASN A 265 5.85 -8.79 7.85
CA ASN A 265 4.98 -7.92 7.06
C ASN A 265 3.74 -8.67 6.56
N ALA A 266 2.64 -7.94 6.33
CA ALA A 266 1.39 -8.46 5.78
C ALA A 266 1.14 -7.90 4.36
N LEU A 267 1.32 -8.75 3.35
CA LEU A 267 1.22 -8.46 1.92
C LEU A 267 -0.05 -9.11 1.38
N LEU A 268 -1.16 -8.37 1.42
CA LEU A 268 -2.51 -8.92 1.26
C LEU A 268 -3.20 -8.40 -0.01
N ALA A 269 -3.71 -9.31 -0.83
CA ALA A 269 -4.58 -8.98 -1.97
C ALA A 269 -3.98 -7.97 -2.97
N ASN A 270 -2.65 -7.90 -3.09
CA ASN A 270 -1.97 -7.12 -4.11
C ASN A 270 -1.97 -7.90 -5.43
N ARG A 271 -1.60 -7.24 -6.54
CA ARG A 271 -1.33 -8.01 -7.76
C ARG A 271 -0.09 -8.90 -7.56
N VAL A 272 1.00 -8.33 -7.05
CA VAL A 272 2.19 -9.11 -6.66
C VAL A 272 2.48 -8.84 -5.19
N GLY A 273 2.67 -9.87 -4.38
CA GLY A 273 3.06 -9.72 -2.99
C GLY A 273 4.45 -9.10 -2.87
N VAL A 274 5.46 -9.84 -3.34
CA VAL A 274 6.86 -9.42 -3.39
C VAL A 274 7.37 -9.46 -4.83
N TYR A 275 7.92 -8.35 -5.30
CA TYR A 275 8.65 -8.26 -6.56
C TYR A 275 10.14 -8.04 -6.32
N ILE A 276 11.00 -8.81 -6.99
CA ILE A 276 12.46 -8.70 -6.88
C ILE A 276 13.10 -8.62 -8.26
N ASP A 277 13.89 -7.56 -8.47
CA ASP A 277 14.72 -7.34 -9.66
C ASP A 277 16.18 -7.14 -9.20
N ASN A 278 17.05 -8.08 -9.55
CA ASN A 278 18.49 -8.02 -9.29
C ASN A 278 18.83 -7.56 -7.86
N SER A 279 18.15 -8.11 -6.85
CA SER A 279 18.32 -7.74 -5.43
C SER A 279 18.55 -9.00 -4.60
N PRO A 280 19.73 -9.20 -4.01
CA PRO A 280 20.90 -8.33 -4.06
C PRO A 280 21.49 -8.16 -5.46
N SER A 281 22.11 -7.00 -5.65
CA SER A 281 22.88 -6.62 -6.84
C SER A 281 24.38 -6.85 -6.66
N SER A 282 24.84 -6.83 -5.41
CA SER A 282 26.23 -7.09 -5.02
C SER A 282 26.45 -8.57 -4.67
N VAL A 283 27.63 -9.10 -5.01
CA VAL A 283 27.98 -10.53 -4.85
C VAL A 283 28.01 -10.99 -3.39
N ASP A 284 28.47 -10.14 -2.47
CA ASP A 284 28.62 -10.48 -1.04
C ASP A 284 27.42 -10.05 -0.18
N SER A 285 26.32 -9.68 -0.82
CA SER A 285 25.12 -9.19 -0.13
C SER A 285 24.03 -10.26 -0.07
N THR A 286 23.15 -10.14 0.92
CA THR A 286 22.05 -11.08 1.15
C THR A 286 20.73 -10.35 1.37
N GLY A 287 19.63 -11.04 1.10
CA GLY A 287 18.29 -10.59 1.50
C GLY A 287 17.65 -11.59 2.45
N LEU A 288 16.94 -11.11 3.46
CA LEU A 288 16.20 -11.94 4.40
C LEU A 288 14.71 -11.64 4.32
N PHE A 289 13.92 -12.67 4.04
CA PHE A 289 12.47 -12.65 4.08
C PHE A 289 12.02 -13.65 5.15
N GLU A 290 11.57 -13.15 6.30
CA GLU A 290 11.21 -14.01 7.42
C GLU A 290 9.85 -13.66 8.05
N SER A 291 9.04 -14.68 8.33
CA SER A 291 7.77 -14.51 9.07
C SER A 291 6.77 -13.54 8.41
N ASN A 292 6.80 -13.38 7.08
CA ASN A 292 5.83 -12.54 6.37
C ASN A 292 4.56 -13.31 6.00
N MET A 293 3.40 -12.65 6.06
CA MET A 293 2.14 -13.13 5.49
C MET A 293 2.04 -12.63 4.04
N ILE A 294 2.10 -13.54 3.08
CA ILE A 294 1.95 -13.25 1.65
C ILE A 294 0.70 -13.96 1.17
N ALA A 295 -0.44 -13.25 1.18
CA ALA A 295 -1.74 -13.89 1.01
C ALA A 295 -2.66 -13.22 0.00
N PHE A 296 -3.43 -14.04 -0.72
CA PHE A 296 -4.47 -13.61 -1.67
C PHE A 296 -3.97 -12.73 -2.82
N ASN A 297 -2.67 -12.77 -3.13
CA ASN A 297 -2.12 -12.01 -4.25
C ASN A 297 -2.31 -12.77 -5.57
N GLU A 298 -2.33 -12.06 -6.71
CA GLU A 298 -2.31 -12.76 -8.02
C GLU A 298 -0.99 -13.55 -8.15
N ILE A 299 0.13 -12.97 -7.71
CA ILE A 299 1.43 -13.65 -7.61
C ILE A 299 2.01 -13.40 -6.21
N GLY A 300 2.37 -14.45 -5.47
CA GLY A 300 3.00 -14.32 -4.16
C GLY A 300 4.39 -13.70 -4.24
N LEU A 301 5.30 -14.38 -4.97
CA LEU A 301 6.66 -13.94 -5.25
C LEU A 301 6.89 -13.85 -6.77
N LEU A 302 7.28 -12.69 -7.28
CA LEU A 302 7.71 -12.51 -8.67
C LEU A 302 9.16 -12.02 -8.68
N ALA A 303 10.09 -12.81 -9.22
CA ALA A 303 11.49 -12.43 -9.24
C ALA A 303 12.15 -12.65 -10.60
N THR A 304 13.14 -11.84 -10.94
CA THR A 304 13.98 -12.08 -12.11
C THR A 304 14.96 -13.24 -11.84
N PRO A 305 15.31 -14.07 -12.84
CA PRO A 305 16.18 -15.24 -12.64
C PRO A 305 17.60 -14.96 -12.16
N ASN A 306 18.10 -13.72 -12.31
CA ASN A 306 19.38 -13.28 -11.77
C ASN A 306 19.32 -12.93 -10.28
N THR A 307 18.15 -12.95 -9.65
CA THR A 307 18.01 -12.77 -8.20
C THR A 307 18.66 -13.95 -7.46
N HIS A 308 19.61 -13.67 -6.58
CA HIS A 308 20.41 -14.66 -5.84
C HIS A 308 20.47 -14.33 -4.35
N ASP A 309 20.99 -15.25 -3.52
CA ASP A 309 21.35 -15.04 -2.10
C ASP A 309 20.27 -14.39 -1.21
N ASN A 310 19.00 -14.52 -1.60
CA ASN A 310 17.88 -14.27 -0.70
C ASN A 310 17.54 -15.54 0.07
N VAL A 311 17.22 -15.37 1.35
CA VAL A 311 16.76 -16.42 2.26
C VAL A 311 15.29 -16.18 2.58
N PHE A 312 14.43 -17.10 2.16
CA PHE A 312 13.01 -17.14 2.49
C PHE A 312 12.77 -18.24 3.51
N THR A 313 12.38 -17.89 4.74
CA THR A 313 12.09 -18.86 5.80
C THR A 313 10.94 -18.38 6.67
N ARG A 314 10.13 -19.30 7.20
CA ARG A 314 8.98 -19.04 8.08
C ARG A 314 7.93 -18.10 7.50
N ASN A 315 7.92 -17.84 6.19
CA ASN A 315 6.87 -17.05 5.56
C ASN A 315 5.63 -17.92 5.34
N ALA A 316 4.46 -17.29 5.28
CA ALA A 316 3.20 -17.93 4.91
C ALA A 316 2.75 -17.45 3.53
N PHE A 317 2.83 -18.32 2.53
CA PHE A 317 2.25 -18.12 1.21
C PHE A 317 0.85 -18.75 1.17
N VAL A 318 -0.18 -17.92 1.32
CA VAL A 318 -1.55 -18.40 1.54
C VAL A 318 -2.48 -17.94 0.42
N GLU A 319 -3.03 -18.88 -0.33
CA GLU A 319 -4.08 -18.63 -1.33
C GLU A 319 -3.70 -17.55 -2.35
N ASN A 320 -2.42 -17.51 -2.76
CA ASN A 320 -2.00 -16.74 -3.93
C ASN A 320 -2.40 -17.51 -5.20
N GLU A 321 -2.84 -16.83 -6.26
CA GLU A 321 -3.21 -17.52 -7.51
C GLU A 321 -2.02 -18.27 -8.11
N ASP A 322 -0.84 -17.65 -8.06
CA ASP A 322 0.46 -18.29 -8.27
C ASP A 322 1.36 -18.02 -7.05
N PRO A 323 1.82 -19.05 -6.30
CA PRO A 323 2.71 -18.85 -5.17
C PRO A 323 4.03 -18.16 -5.55
N ALA A 324 4.62 -18.52 -6.70
CA ALA A 324 5.88 -17.97 -7.17
C ALA A 324 6.11 -18.12 -8.68
N ALA A 325 6.47 -17.01 -9.33
CA ALA A 325 6.75 -16.94 -10.75
C ALA A 325 8.08 -16.24 -11.06
N THR A 326 8.64 -16.51 -12.24
CA THR A 326 9.80 -15.77 -12.76
C THR A 326 9.39 -14.65 -13.72
N HIS A 327 10.04 -13.50 -13.58
CA HIS A 327 9.96 -12.43 -14.58
C HIS A 327 11.01 -12.68 -15.67
N GLY A 328 10.64 -13.46 -16.68
CA GLY A 328 11.53 -13.90 -17.76
C GLY A 328 11.78 -15.41 -17.74
N ARG A 329 12.76 -15.87 -18.53
CA ARG A 329 13.12 -17.29 -18.64
C ARG A 329 14.16 -17.68 -17.60
N GLY A 330 13.84 -18.64 -16.74
CA GLY A 330 14.78 -19.19 -15.76
C GLY A 330 14.06 -19.69 -14.52
N ARG A 331 14.84 -19.89 -13.45
CA ARG A 331 14.38 -20.39 -12.16
C ARG A 331 15.03 -19.59 -11.03
N LEU A 332 14.48 -19.67 -9.84
CA LEU A 332 14.97 -18.96 -8.64
C LEU A 332 15.94 -19.81 -7.82
N VAL A 333 16.76 -20.65 -8.49
CA VAL A 333 17.62 -21.66 -7.85
C VAL A 333 18.80 -21.08 -7.07
N SER A 334 19.15 -19.82 -7.31
CA SER A 334 20.21 -19.14 -6.57
C SER A 334 19.72 -18.53 -5.25
N ASN A 335 18.47 -18.77 -4.87
CA ASN A 335 17.90 -18.35 -3.58
C ASN A 335 17.68 -19.56 -2.69
N THR A 336 17.64 -19.31 -1.38
CA THR A 336 17.46 -20.32 -0.35
C THR A 336 16.03 -20.24 0.20
N PHE A 337 15.25 -21.31 0.10
CA PHE A 337 13.87 -21.37 0.60
C PHE A 337 13.71 -22.14 1.92
N ALA A 338 14.82 -22.51 2.55
CA ALA A 338 14.83 -23.03 3.91
C ALA A 338 16.14 -22.68 4.61
N ARG A 339 16.06 -22.28 5.87
CA ARG A 339 17.21 -21.97 6.70
C ARG A 339 17.16 -22.81 7.97
N GLU A 340 18.27 -23.45 8.31
CA GLU A 340 18.39 -24.26 9.52
C GLU A 340 17.30 -25.36 9.61
N GLY A 341 16.95 -25.96 8.47
CA GLY A 341 15.92 -27.01 8.39
C GLY A 341 14.47 -26.49 8.41
N VAL A 342 14.26 -25.17 8.35
CA VAL A 342 12.91 -24.57 8.38
C VAL A 342 12.68 -23.72 7.14
N GLY A 343 11.71 -24.12 6.33
CA GLY A 343 11.26 -23.45 5.11
C GLY A 343 10.03 -22.58 5.33
N ASN A 344 9.16 -22.52 4.33
CA ASN A 344 7.98 -21.67 4.30
C ASN A 344 6.70 -22.51 4.31
N TYR A 345 5.60 -21.91 4.75
CA TYR A 345 4.28 -22.50 4.60
C TYR A 345 3.70 -22.16 3.23
N TRP A 346 3.13 -23.15 2.57
CA TRP A 346 2.48 -23.04 1.26
C TRP A 346 1.08 -23.64 1.34
N SER A 347 0.04 -22.88 1.05
CA SER A 347 -1.34 -23.36 1.23
C SER A 347 -1.73 -24.52 0.31
N ASP A 348 -1.01 -24.71 -0.80
CA ASP A 348 -1.18 -25.82 -1.75
C ASP A 348 -0.23 -27.00 -1.48
N TYR A 349 0.57 -26.94 -0.40
CA TYR A 349 1.40 -28.06 0.03
C TYR A 349 0.54 -29.25 0.41
N ALA A 350 0.74 -30.37 -0.29
CA ALA A 350 0.00 -31.62 -0.12
C ALA A 350 0.89 -32.75 0.46
N GLY A 351 1.95 -32.38 1.20
CA GLY A 351 2.80 -33.35 1.90
C GLY A 351 2.22 -33.76 3.26
N PHE A 352 3.07 -34.37 4.06
CA PHE A 352 2.74 -34.86 5.40
C PHE A 352 3.93 -34.63 6.33
N ASP A 353 3.64 -34.58 7.63
CA ASP A 353 4.61 -34.50 8.72
C ASP A 353 4.38 -35.73 9.61
N LEU A 354 5.23 -36.75 9.48
CA LEU A 354 5.10 -38.02 10.20
C LEU A 354 5.70 -37.99 11.60
N ASP A 355 6.75 -37.18 11.81
CA ASP A 355 7.45 -37.12 13.10
C ASP A 355 6.90 -36.02 14.03
N GLY A 356 6.06 -35.13 13.51
CA GLY A 356 5.32 -34.12 14.24
C GLY A 356 6.16 -32.92 14.65
N ASP A 357 7.24 -32.62 13.93
CA ASP A 357 8.13 -31.51 14.22
C ASP A 357 7.65 -30.15 13.63
N GLY A 358 6.56 -30.16 12.86
CA GLY A 358 5.96 -29.00 12.21
C GLY A 358 6.54 -28.70 10.82
N VAL A 359 7.49 -29.51 10.34
CA VAL A 359 8.09 -29.45 9.01
C VAL A 359 7.61 -30.66 8.20
N GLY A 360 7.30 -30.45 6.93
CA GLY A 360 6.86 -31.50 6.03
C GLY A 360 8.03 -32.39 5.59
N ASP A 361 7.80 -33.71 5.58
CA ASP A 361 8.76 -34.74 5.16
C ASP A 361 8.99 -34.78 3.64
N VAL A 362 8.18 -34.05 2.87
CA VAL A 362 8.22 -34.02 1.41
C VAL A 362 8.60 -32.62 0.95
N VAL A 363 9.59 -32.53 0.06
CA VAL A 363 9.99 -31.25 -0.55
C VAL A 363 8.82 -30.58 -1.28
N TYR A 364 8.73 -29.26 -1.19
CA TYR A 364 7.75 -28.49 -1.94
C TYR A 364 8.36 -27.95 -3.25
N GLU A 365 7.65 -28.17 -4.35
CA GLU A 365 8.03 -27.77 -5.70
C GLU A 365 6.79 -27.26 -6.44
N PRO A 366 6.59 -25.93 -6.58
CA PRO A 366 5.45 -25.41 -7.33
C PRO A 366 5.56 -25.80 -8.80
N LYS A 367 4.54 -26.50 -9.31
CA LYS A 367 4.45 -26.99 -10.70
C LYS A 367 3.04 -26.78 -11.25
N SER A 368 2.67 -25.52 -11.50
CA SER A 368 1.36 -25.17 -12.09
C SER A 368 1.44 -25.14 -13.61
N LEU A 369 0.77 -26.10 -14.27
CA LEU A 369 0.65 -26.09 -15.73
C LEU A 369 -0.18 -24.89 -16.20
N PHE A 370 -1.27 -24.57 -15.49
CA PHE A 370 -2.09 -23.43 -15.86
C PHE A 370 -1.33 -22.10 -15.68
N GLY A 371 -0.54 -21.96 -14.62
CA GLY A 371 0.35 -20.80 -14.40
C GLY A 371 1.35 -20.64 -15.54
N ALA A 372 1.97 -21.73 -15.99
CA ALA A 372 2.86 -21.71 -17.16
C ALA A 372 2.15 -21.29 -18.46
N MET A 373 0.88 -21.69 -18.64
CA MET A 373 0.06 -21.24 -19.78
C MET A 373 -0.32 -19.75 -19.64
N LEU A 374 -0.72 -19.33 -18.45
CA LEU A 374 -1.12 -17.95 -18.13
C LEU A 374 0.02 -16.95 -18.38
N ALA A 375 1.25 -17.35 -18.07
CA ALA A 375 2.46 -16.56 -18.34
C ALA A 375 2.67 -16.29 -19.84
N ASN A 376 2.28 -17.23 -20.72
CA ASN A 376 2.40 -17.09 -22.16
C ASN A 376 1.16 -16.44 -22.80
N GLU A 377 -0.03 -16.68 -22.24
CA GLU A 377 -1.31 -16.19 -22.78
C GLU A 377 -2.13 -15.50 -21.67
N PRO A 378 -1.93 -14.18 -21.45
CA PRO A 378 -2.60 -13.44 -20.38
C PRO A 378 -4.13 -13.45 -20.45
N ASN A 379 -4.70 -13.67 -21.64
CA ASN A 379 -6.16 -13.78 -21.83
C ASN A 379 -6.76 -15.01 -21.13
N LEU A 380 -5.94 -16.00 -20.76
CA LEU A 380 -6.37 -17.15 -19.96
C LEU A 380 -6.78 -16.75 -18.54
N ARG A 381 -6.50 -15.52 -18.08
CA ARG A 381 -6.98 -14.97 -16.81
C ARG A 381 -8.50 -15.10 -16.64
N LEU A 382 -9.27 -15.11 -17.72
CA LEU A 382 -10.72 -15.35 -17.67
C LEU A 382 -11.11 -16.69 -17.04
N PHE A 383 -10.22 -17.69 -17.09
CA PHE A 383 -10.45 -19.03 -16.58
C PHE A 383 -9.90 -19.26 -15.17
N VAL A 384 -9.33 -18.24 -14.53
CA VAL A 384 -8.88 -18.33 -13.13
C VAL A 384 -10.08 -18.66 -12.23
N HIS A 385 -9.89 -19.60 -11.31
CA HIS A 385 -10.89 -20.25 -10.45
C HIS A 385 -12.02 -20.99 -11.19
N SER A 386 -11.93 -21.19 -12.50
CA SER A 386 -12.94 -21.95 -13.26
C SER A 386 -12.70 -23.47 -13.18
N PRO A 387 -13.72 -24.29 -13.49
CA PRO A 387 -13.55 -25.73 -13.66
C PRO A 387 -12.51 -26.10 -14.74
N ALA A 388 -12.28 -25.23 -15.73
CA ALA A 388 -11.28 -25.45 -16.77
C ALA A 388 -9.85 -25.39 -16.21
N GLN A 389 -9.54 -24.43 -15.34
CA GLN A 389 -8.25 -24.39 -14.63
C GLN A 389 -8.06 -25.67 -13.81
N GLN A 390 -9.07 -26.07 -13.03
CA GLN A 390 -8.99 -27.27 -12.19
C GLN A 390 -8.71 -28.54 -13.01
N ALA A 391 -9.33 -28.67 -14.18
CA ALA A 391 -9.09 -29.79 -15.10
C ALA A 391 -7.66 -29.80 -15.66
N ILE A 392 -7.10 -28.63 -15.99
CA ILE A 392 -5.70 -28.50 -16.44
C ILE A 392 -4.74 -28.92 -15.33
N GLU A 393 -4.96 -28.43 -14.10
CA GLU A 393 -4.12 -28.79 -12.95
C GLU A 393 -4.23 -30.27 -12.56
N PHE A 394 -5.43 -30.85 -12.66
CA PHE A 394 -5.62 -32.28 -12.47
C PHE A 394 -4.87 -33.10 -13.52
N THR A 395 -4.92 -32.68 -14.79
CA THR A 395 -4.22 -33.35 -15.89
C THR A 395 -2.71 -33.33 -15.68
N ALA A 396 -2.15 -32.18 -15.29
CA ALA A 396 -0.74 -32.05 -14.94
C ALA A 396 -0.36 -32.95 -13.74
N ARG A 397 -1.26 -33.11 -12.77
CA ARG A 397 -1.05 -34.04 -11.66
C ARG A 397 -1.05 -35.51 -12.12
N ALA A 398 -1.95 -35.89 -13.03
CA ALA A 398 -2.07 -37.26 -13.52
C ALA A 398 -0.98 -37.66 -14.54
N LEU A 399 -0.45 -36.69 -15.31
CA LEU A 399 0.55 -36.90 -16.36
C LEU A 399 1.81 -36.07 -16.04
N PRO A 400 2.79 -36.63 -15.31
CA PRO A 400 3.99 -35.92 -14.90
C PRO A 400 4.78 -35.29 -16.06
N GLU A 401 4.70 -35.86 -17.27
CA GLU A 401 5.38 -35.36 -18.48
C GLU A 401 4.86 -33.98 -18.94
N LEU A 402 3.66 -33.59 -18.50
CA LEU A 402 3.08 -32.28 -18.79
C LEU A 402 3.42 -31.23 -17.73
N ARG A 403 4.06 -31.61 -16.62
CA ARG A 403 4.39 -30.66 -15.56
C ARG A 403 5.55 -29.77 -16.00
N PRO A 404 5.42 -28.44 -15.85
CA PRO A 404 6.55 -27.55 -16.11
C PRO A 404 7.69 -27.80 -15.12
N GLU A 405 8.87 -27.31 -15.45
CA GLU A 405 9.96 -27.21 -14.49
C GLU A 405 9.55 -26.32 -13.31
N SER A 406 10.01 -26.66 -12.11
CA SER A 406 9.63 -25.90 -10.92
C SER A 406 10.39 -24.59 -10.81
N THR A 407 9.68 -23.51 -10.49
CA THR A 407 10.23 -22.17 -10.29
C THR A 407 11.29 -22.14 -9.18
N LEU A 408 11.08 -22.88 -8.10
CA LEU A 408 11.89 -22.94 -6.89
C LEU A 408 11.77 -24.31 -6.21
N ILE A 409 12.57 -24.58 -5.20
CA ILE A 409 12.45 -25.79 -4.36
C ILE A 409 12.55 -25.34 -2.90
N ASP A 410 11.56 -25.69 -2.09
CA ASP A 410 11.62 -25.57 -0.64
C ASP A 410 11.84 -26.97 -0.05
N PRO A 411 13.04 -27.26 0.50
CA PRO A 411 13.38 -28.59 0.98
C PRO A 411 12.77 -28.93 2.34
N SER A 412 12.21 -27.95 3.05
CA SER A 412 11.71 -28.10 4.42
C SER A 412 10.44 -27.27 4.65
N PRO A 413 9.37 -27.49 3.85
CA PRO A 413 8.15 -26.69 3.94
C PRO A 413 7.51 -26.85 5.32
N LEU A 414 6.88 -25.79 5.83
CA LEU A 414 6.11 -25.89 7.07
C LEU A 414 4.82 -26.69 6.84
N ALA A 415 4.51 -27.63 7.72
CA ALA A 415 3.31 -28.46 7.64
C ALA A 415 2.04 -27.68 8.05
N GLU A 416 2.19 -26.73 8.97
CA GLU A 416 1.11 -25.86 9.45
C GLU A 416 1.44 -24.39 9.19
N PRO A 417 0.40 -23.53 8.99
CA PRO A 417 0.63 -22.11 8.83
C PRO A 417 1.23 -21.52 10.12
N PRO A 418 2.28 -20.68 10.02
CA PRO A 418 2.83 -20.01 11.19
C PRO A 418 1.77 -19.08 11.80
N THR A 419 1.79 -18.94 13.13
CA THR A 419 0.95 -17.94 13.82
C THR A 419 1.51 -16.55 13.52
N ILE A 420 0.71 -15.70 12.87
CA ILE A 420 1.12 -14.34 12.53
C ILE A 420 0.26 -13.36 13.33
N GLU A 421 0.91 -12.62 14.25
CA GLU A 421 0.27 -11.55 15.00
C GLU A 421 0.02 -10.35 14.09
N LEU A 422 -1.18 -10.25 13.53
CA LEU A 422 -1.63 -9.05 12.84
C LEU A 422 -2.23 -8.08 13.87
N THR A 423 -1.55 -6.96 14.14
CA THR A 423 -2.17 -5.85 14.87
C THR A 423 -3.25 -5.23 13.99
N LEU A 424 -4.49 -5.68 14.16
CA LEU A 424 -5.65 -5.06 13.51
C LEU A 424 -5.88 -3.69 14.16
N ALA A 425 -5.47 -2.62 13.46
CA ALA A 425 -5.89 -1.27 13.81
C ALA A 425 -7.42 -1.24 13.83
N HIS A 426 -8.00 -1.04 15.01
CA HIS A 426 -9.44 -0.91 15.20
C HIS A 426 -9.90 0.40 14.53
N GLY A 427 -10.16 0.35 13.23
CA GLY A 427 -10.97 1.35 12.57
C GLY A 427 -12.38 1.30 13.16
N SER A 428 -12.92 2.44 13.58
CA SER A 428 -14.32 2.58 13.98
C SER A 428 -15.23 2.20 12.80
N GLY A 429 -15.57 0.91 12.72
CA GLY A 429 -16.22 0.31 11.57
C GLY A 429 -17.68 0.74 11.44
N SER A 430 -17.94 1.76 10.61
CA SER A 430 -19.27 2.04 10.06
C SER A 430 -19.64 1.13 8.87
N GLY A 431 -18.80 0.13 8.53
CA GLY A 431 -18.95 -0.72 7.34
C GLY A 431 -19.59 -2.10 7.54
N GLY A 432 -19.72 -2.61 8.78
CA GLY A 432 -20.15 -3.99 9.03
C GLY A 432 -21.56 -4.32 8.49
N TRP A 433 -22.48 -3.36 8.53
CA TRP A 433 -23.85 -3.55 8.05
C TRP A 433 -23.95 -3.64 6.51
N ARG A 434 -23.02 -3.02 5.78
CA ARG A 434 -22.99 -3.07 4.30
C ARG A 434 -22.57 -4.45 3.81
N MET A 435 -21.61 -5.08 4.48
CA MET A 435 -21.19 -6.45 4.20
C MET A 435 -22.27 -7.46 4.58
N ALA A 436 -22.97 -7.25 5.70
CA ALA A 436 -24.11 -8.07 6.09
C ALA A 436 -25.25 -8.01 5.04
N LEU A 437 -25.56 -6.83 4.51
CA LEU A 437 -26.57 -6.67 3.45
C LEU A 437 -26.18 -7.39 2.15
N LEU A 438 -24.91 -7.30 1.75
CA LEU A 438 -24.38 -7.98 0.56
C LEU A 438 -24.43 -9.50 0.71
N ALA A 439 -24.06 -10.02 1.88
CA ALA A 439 -24.15 -11.45 2.21
C ALA A 439 -25.61 -11.94 2.19
N THR A 440 -26.55 -11.18 2.79
CA THR A 440 -27.99 -11.53 2.72
C THR A 440 -28.55 -11.47 1.31
N GLY A 441 -28.09 -10.51 0.48
CA GLY A 441 -28.45 -10.39 -0.92
C GLY A 441 -28.05 -11.62 -1.73
N LEU A 442 -26.79 -12.05 -1.60
CA LEU A 442 -26.26 -13.25 -2.27
C LEU A 442 -26.93 -14.54 -1.79
N LEU A 443 -27.26 -14.63 -0.49
CA LEU A 443 -27.98 -15.79 0.05
C LEU A 443 -29.40 -15.87 -0.51
N SER A 444 -30.09 -14.73 -0.63
CA SER A 444 -31.45 -14.66 -1.16
C SER A 444 -31.54 -14.97 -2.66
N THR A 445 -30.54 -14.58 -3.45
CA THR A 445 -30.46 -14.96 -4.87
C THR A 445 -30.10 -16.43 -5.05
N ALA A 446 -29.21 -16.99 -4.22
CA ALA A 446 -28.92 -18.43 -4.24
C ALA A 446 -30.17 -19.26 -3.90
N ILE A 447 -30.94 -18.87 -2.88
CA ILE A 447 -32.21 -19.52 -2.53
C ILE A 447 -33.24 -19.37 -3.67
N GLY A 448 -33.33 -18.19 -4.28
CA GLY A 448 -34.19 -17.94 -5.44
C GLY A 448 -33.88 -18.87 -6.62
N CYS A 449 -32.59 -19.06 -6.96
CA CYS A 449 -32.16 -19.96 -8.02
C CYS A 449 -32.49 -21.43 -7.72
N VAL A 450 -32.35 -21.88 -6.47
CA VAL A 450 -32.71 -23.25 -6.06
C VAL A 450 -34.22 -23.50 -6.17
N VAL A 451 -35.04 -22.51 -5.80
CA VAL A 451 -36.51 -22.61 -5.92
C VAL A 451 -36.96 -22.64 -7.37
N VAL A 452 -36.37 -21.81 -8.25
CA VAL A 452 -36.71 -21.81 -9.69
C VAL A 452 -36.34 -23.14 -10.35
N VAL A 453 -35.16 -23.69 -10.06
CA VAL A 453 -34.74 -25.00 -10.59
C VAL A 453 -35.56 -26.16 -10.01
N GLY A 454 -36.03 -26.04 -8.75
CA GLY A 454 -36.91 -27.02 -8.12
C GLY A 454 -38.34 -27.02 -8.67
N VAL A 455 -38.85 -25.87 -9.13
CA VAL A 455 -40.19 -25.74 -9.72
C VAL A 455 -40.22 -26.21 -11.18
N GLU A 456 -39.12 -26.09 -11.93
CA GLU A 456 -39.03 -26.61 -13.31
C GLU A 456 -38.91 -28.15 -13.39
N ARG A 457 -38.47 -28.81 -12.31
CA ARG A 457 -38.48 -30.28 -12.21
C ARG A 457 -39.80 -30.76 -11.61
N GLY A 458 -40.86 -30.66 -12.41
CA GLY A 458 -42.17 -31.25 -12.10
C GLY A 458 -42.05 -32.73 -11.71
N LEU A 459 -42.64 -33.08 -10.57
CA LEU A 459 -42.77 -34.44 -10.05
C LEU A 459 -43.43 -35.36 -11.11
N PRO A 460 -42.95 -36.59 -11.33
CA PRO A 460 -43.54 -37.49 -12.31
C PRO A 460 -44.92 -38.00 -11.83
N GLU A 461 -45.94 -37.87 -12.70
CA GLU A 461 -47.28 -38.39 -12.44
C GLU A 461 -47.30 -39.93 -12.31
N PRO A 462 -48.17 -40.49 -11.44
CA PRO A 462 -48.26 -41.92 -11.23
C PRO A 462 -48.93 -42.60 -12.43
N LYS A 463 -48.25 -43.61 -13.00
CA LYS A 463 -48.79 -44.46 -14.06
C LYS A 463 -50.03 -45.20 -13.59
N THR A 464 -51.20 -44.84 -14.13
CA THR A 464 -52.40 -45.68 -14.10
C THR A 464 -52.19 -46.87 -15.01
N GLY A 465 -52.20 -48.07 -14.43
CA GLY A 465 -52.21 -49.31 -15.18
C GLY A 465 -53.59 -49.56 -15.81
N GLU A 466 -53.59 -50.05 -17.05
CA GLU A 466 -54.73 -50.77 -17.59
C GLU A 466 -54.27 -52.05 -18.28
N ARG A 467 -55.06 -53.10 -18.04
CA ARG A 467 -54.97 -54.45 -18.56
C ARG A 467 -55.46 -54.49 -20.00
N ALA A 468 -54.78 -55.24 -20.86
CA ALA A 468 -55.30 -56.33 -21.69
C ALA A 468 -54.15 -56.93 -22.52
#